data_AF-A0A0J9QTK5-F1
#
_entry.id   AF-A0A0J9QTK5-F1
#
_cell.length_a   1.000
_cell.length_b   1.000
_cell.length_c   1.000
_cell.angle_alpha   90.00
_cell.angle_beta   90.00
_cell.angle_gamma   90.00
#
_symmetry.space_group_name_H-M   'P 1'
#
loop_
_entity.id
_entity.type
_entity.pdbx_description
1 polymer ?
#
loop_
_entity_poly.entity_id
_entity_poly.type
_entity_poly.pdbx_seq_one_letter_code
_entity_poly.pdbx_strand_id
1 'polypeptide(L)'
;MNVWKAKVLTEVPFGHVLIVSGRVKPHPNKISLDLTDNVNAQNESETVFLKIEANFREGQIIRSMFQPGEGWQQEEISKNWKCDGPKNPLQPGQSFTFRVAVLQRCFEIYVNDQLYGSFEFVKFPKQINYVRTYGDFEKITQFHHRMLFPLVFPRTLMCPDKVAFQSDVPRRYETGTVVAMECIAKGPPTTEFSICFQCNDTGRTVLRFHVNFDRTTVSRSYQREDNSFALSDEETEGEFPFVRGKLFKIAFGLGDRAFLIAVNGQYFTYYNFPGRPFSISTLKCFTNEVGDFAVRSMEYHSDSPLLARVEKLSII
;
A
#
# COMPACT_ATOMS: atom_id res chain seq x y z
N MET A 1 -9.40 16.64 5.24
CA MET A 1 -9.76 15.29 4.74
C MET A 1 -8.47 14.52 4.50
N ASN A 2 -8.37 13.24 4.91
CA ASN A 2 -7.16 12.46 4.68
C ASN A 2 -7.15 11.92 3.25
N VAL A 3 -5.96 11.78 2.66
CA VAL A 3 -5.75 11.20 1.33
C VAL A 3 -4.58 10.24 1.42
N TRP A 4 -4.72 9.10 0.75
CA TRP A 4 -3.70 8.08 0.58
C TRP A 4 -3.70 7.64 -0.88
N LYS A 5 -2.52 7.42 -1.45
CA LYS A 5 -2.35 7.07 -2.87
C LYS A 5 -1.37 5.94 -3.02
N ALA A 6 -1.62 5.02 -3.94
CA ALA A 6 -0.58 4.11 -4.39
C ALA A 6 -0.57 3.89 -5.90
N LYS A 7 0.64 3.71 -6.44
CA LYS A 7 0.89 3.23 -7.80
C LYS A 7 1.12 1.72 -7.76
N VAL A 8 0.42 0.94 -8.58
CA VAL A 8 0.60 -0.52 -8.65
C VAL A 8 1.91 -0.91 -9.33
N LEU A 9 2.44 -2.10 -9.03
CA LEU A 9 3.71 -2.61 -9.58
C LEU A 9 3.61 -3.02 -11.06
N THR A 10 2.41 -3.38 -11.49
CA THR A 10 2.12 -3.86 -12.84
C THR A 10 0.69 -3.48 -13.18
N GLU A 11 0.35 -3.49 -14.47
CA GLU A 11 -1.04 -3.33 -14.90
C GLU A 11 -1.96 -4.30 -14.15
N VAL A 12 -3.24 -3.93 -14.01
CA VAL A 12 -4.26 -4.71 -13.29
C VAL A 12 -5.23 -5.36 -14.29
N PRO A 13 -4.87 -6.50 -14.91
CA PRO A 13 -5.76 -7.21 -15.81
C PRO A 13 -6.79 -8.06 -15.05
N PHE A 14 -7.63 -8.75 -15.81
CA PHE A 14 -8.54 -9.77 -15.29
C PHE A 14 -7.81 -10.77 -14.38
N GLY A 15 -8.44 -11.13 -13.27
CA GLY A 15 -7.91 -12.06 -12.29
C GLY A 15 -7.11 -11.40 -11.17
N HIS A 16 -6.89 -10.09 -11.22
CA HIS A 16 -6.21 -9.36 -10.16
C HIS A 16 -7.17 -8.90 -9.07
N VAL A 17 -6.62 -8.71 -7.86
CA VAL A 17 -7.34 -8.24 -6.68
C VAL A 17 -6.56 -7.09 -6.07
N LEU A 18 -7.27 -6.00 -5.77
CA LEU A 18 -6.76 -4.88 -5.01
C LEU A 18 -7.41 -4.87 -3.63
N ILE A 19 -6.62 -4.74 -2.57
CA ILE A 19 -7.11 -4.70 -1.19
C ILE A 19 -6.56 -3.45 -0.53
N VAL A 20 -7.43 -2.64 0.05
CA VAL A 20 -7.06 -1.49 0.89
C VAL A 20 -7.75 -1.62 2.22
N SER A 21 -6.96 -1.61 3.30
CA SER A 21 -7.49 -1.66 4.66
C SER A 21 -6.95 -0.52 5.50
N GLY A 22 -7.74 -0.08 6.46
CA GLY A 22 -7.38 1.03 7.33
C GLY A 22 -8.29 1.13 8.54
N ARG A 23 -8.22 2.26 9.25
CA ARG A 23 -9.07 2.55 10.41
C ARG A 23 -9.97 3.75 10.16
N VAL A 24 -11.26 3.61 10.41
CA VAL A 24 -12.25 4.70 10.29
C VAL A 24 -12.06 5.66 11.45
N LYS A 25 -12.23 6.97 11.22
CA LYS A 25 -12.27 7.97 12.31
C LYS A 25 -13.47 7.75 13.25
N PRO A 26 -13.46 8.31 14.48
CA PRO A 26 -14.61 8.22 15.40
C PRO A 26 -15.88 8.94 14.92
N HIS A 27 -15.74 9.96 14.07
CA HIS A 27 -16.85 10.75 13.54
C HIS A 27 -16.76 10.89 12.01
N PRO A 28 -16.98 9.79 11.26
CA PRO A 28 -16.81 9.79 9.82
C PRO A 28 -18.06 10.32 9.11
N ASN A 29 -17.86 11.08 8.05
CA ASN A 29 -18.92 11.40 7.09
C ASN A 29 -18.85 10.46 5.89
N LYS A 30 -17.68 10.39 5.24
CA LYS A 30 -17.46 9.57 4.04
C LYS A 30 -16.05 9.00 3.96
N ILE A 31 -15.93 7.81 3.36
CA ILE A 31 -14.66 7.27 2.87
C ILE A 31 -14.85 6.84 1.42
N SER A 32 -13.91 7.19 0.56
CA SER A 32 -13.92 6.86 -0.86
C SER A 32 -12.67 6.12 -1.28
N LEU A 33 -12.81 5.16 -2.19
CA LEU A 33 -11.74 4.43 -2.86
C LEU A 33 -11.93 4.56 -4.38
N ASP A 34 -10.91 5.05 -5.06
CA ASP A 34 -10.89 5.22 -6.51
C ASP A 34 -9.81 4.30 -7.14
N LEU A 35 -10.16 3.65 -8.24
CA LEU A 35 -9.26 2.96 -9.16
C LEU A 35 -9.11 3.81 -10.42
N THR A 36 -7.88 4.23 -10.74
CA THR A 36 -7.64 5.24 -11.78
C THR A 36 -6.36 5.00 -12.58
N ASP A 37 -6.26 5.62 -13.76
CA ASP A 37 -5.09 5.64 -14.63
C ASP A 37 -4.03 6.68 -14.21
N ASN A 38 -4.43 7.73 -13.48
CA ASN A 38 -3.54 8.81 -13.06
C ASN A 38 -4.03 9.48 -11.75
N VAL A 39 -3.10 10.01 -10.94
CA VAL A 39 -3.42 10.75 -9.69
C VAL A 39 -2.82 12.16 -9.64
N ASN A 40 -2.20 12.60 -10.75
CA ASN A 40 -1.48 13.87 -10.89
C ASN A 40 -2.20 14.91 -11.75
N ALA A 41 -3.46 14.69 -12.15
CA ALA A 41 -4.20 15.67 -12.90
C ALA A 41 -4.91 16.66 -11.97
N GLN A 42 -4.34 17.85 -11.81
CA GLN A 42 -5.19 19.03 -11.73
C GLN A 42 -5.92 19.11 -13.08
N ASN A 43 -7.18 18.65 -13.09
CA ASN A 43 -8.19 18.79 -14.15
C ASN A 43 -8.25 17.71 -15.28
N GLU A 44 -9.50 17.25 -15.48
CA GLU A 44 -10.17 16.82 -16.72
C GLU A 44 -9.70 15.57 -17.48
N SER A 45 -8.51 15.03 -17.24
CA SER A 45 -7.98 13.87 -17.98
C SER A 45 -7.92 12.56 -17.20
N GLU A 46 -8.20 12.57 -15.90
CA GLU A 46 -8.21 11.38 -15.05
C GLU A 46 -9.42 10.49 -15.38
N THR A 47 -9.18 9.21 -15.67
CA THR A 47 -10.26 8.23 -15.75
C THR A 47 -10.41 7.56 -14.39
N VAL A 48 -11.61 7.60 -13.82
CA VAL A 48 -11.93 6.82 -12.62
C VAL A 48 -12.73 5.61 -13.04
N PHE A 49 -12.07 4.46 -13.14
CA PHE A 49 -12.69 3.20 -13.59
C PHE A 49 -13.70 2.67 -12.57
N LEU A 50 -13.44 2.92 -11.28
CA LEU A 50 -14.34 2.59 -10.20
C LEU A 50 -14.09 3.54 -9.04
N LYS A 51 -15.15 4.19 -8.58
CA LYS A 51 -15.23 4.90 -7.31
C LYS A 51 -16.21 4.19 -6.40
N ILE A 52 -15.76 3.82 -5.21
CA ILE A 52 -16.56 3.28 -4.12
C ILE A 52 -16.65 4.38 -3.07
N GLU A 53 -17.84 4.90 -2.79
CA GLU A 53 -18.05 5.95 -1.78
C GLU A 53 -18.97 5.46 -0.67
N ALA A 54 -18.40 5.17 0.50
CA ALA A 54 -19.13 4.77 1.70
C ALA A 54 -19.59 5.99 2.49
N ASN A 55 -20.90 6.23 2.51
CA ASN A 55 -21.55 7.30 3.26
C ASN A 55 -22.06 6.76 4.60
N PHE A 56 -21.61 7.36 5.70
CA PHE A 56 -21.99 6.93 7.06
C PHE A 56 -23.35 7.49 7.50
N ARG A 57 -23.75 8.65 6.98
CA ARG A 57 -25.04 9.28 7.31
C ARG A 57 -26.21 8.60 6.60
N GLU A 58 -26.04 8.34 5.31
CA GLU A 58 -27.06 7.69 4.48
C GLU A 58 -27.04 6.16 4.64
N GLY A 59 -25.97 5.61 5.25
CA GLY A 59 -25.85 4.17 5.47
C GLY A 59 -25.72 3.37 4.17
N GLN A 60 -25.15 3.96 3.12
CA GLN A 60 -25.04 3.36 1.79
C GLN A 60 -23.64 3.50 1.20
N ILE A 61 -23.27 2.59 0.30
CA ILE A 61 -22.09 2.74 -0.55
C ILE A 61 -22.53 2.93 -2.01
N ILE A 62 -22.10 4.04 -2.60
CA ILE A 62 -22.34 4.38 -3.99
C ILE A 62 -21.15 3.90 -4.83
N ARG A 63 -21.44 3.32 -5.99
CA ARG A 63 -20.44 2.89 -6.98
C ARG A 63 -20.63 3.72 -8.25
N SER A 64 -19.55 4.28 -8.75
CA SER A 64 -19.58 5.17 -9.93
C SER A 64 -18.29 5.07 -10.72
N MET A 65 -18.30 5.59 -11.93
CA MET A 65 -17.12 5.77 -12.77
C MET A 65 -17.12 7.18 -13.38
N PHE A 66 -15.95 7.65 -13.77
CA PHE A 66 -15.79 8.91 -14.48
C PHE A 66 -14.92 8.68 -15.71
N GLN A 67 -15.41 9.13 -16.86
CA GLN A 67 -14.63 9.19 -18.09
C GLN A 67 -14.54 10.64 -18.58
N PRO A 68 -13.33 11.14 -18.91
CA PRO A 68 -13.15 12.42 -19.57
C PRO A 68 -14.06 12.56 -20.81
N GLY A 69 -14.80 13.67 -20.89
CA GLY A 69 -15.74 13.93 -21.99
C GLY A 69 -17.13 13.30 -21.83
N GLU A 70 -17.27 12.18 -21.12
CA GLU A 70 -18.58 11.54 -20.85
C GLU A 70 -19.15 11.92 -19.47
N GLY A 71 -18.30 12.38 -18.54
CA GLY A 71 -18.70 12.78 -17.20
C GLY A 71 -18.83 11.59 -16.23
N TRP A 72 -19.50 11.83 -15.10
CA TRP A 72 -19.76 10.80 -14.09
C TRP A 72 -20.92 9.90 -14.54
N GLN A 73 -20.64 8.61 -14.61
CA GLN A 73 -21.65 7.58 -14.81
C GLN A 73 -21.84 6.85 -13.48
N GLN A 74 -23.05 6.92 -12.94
CA GLN A 74 -23.40 6.31 -11.67
C GLN A 74 -24.21 5.03 -11.90
N GLU A 75 -23.82 3.95 -11.23
CA GLU A 75 -24.74 2.82 -11.09
C GLU A 75 -25.86 3.27 -10.14
N GLU A 76 -27.11 3.30 -10.62
CA GLU A 76 -28.26 3.48 -9.72
C GLU A 76 -28.13 2.48 -8.59
N ILE A 77 -28.30 2.96 -7.35
CA ILE A 77 -28.25 2.19 -6.12
C ILE A 77 -29.16 0.97 -6.29
N SER A 78 -28.57 -0.13 -6.73
CA SER A 78 -29.15 -1.44 -6.95
C SER A 78 -30.59 -1.45 -7.53
N LYS A 79 -30.77 -1.22 -8.85
CA LYS A 79 -31.99 -1.69 -9.53
C LYS A 79 -32.21 -3.21 -9.42
N ASN A 80 -31.16 -3.97 -9.11
CA ASN A 80 -31.20 -5.43 -8.95
C ASN A 80 -31.34 -5.91 -7.49
N TRP A 81 -31.39 -5.00 -6.51
CA TRP A 81 -31.65 -5.36 -5.13
C TRP A 81 -32.99 -4.76 -4.72
N LYS A 82 -33.93 -5.63 -4.33
CA LYS A 82 -35.21 -5.21 -3.73
C LYS A 82 -34.92 -4.16 -2.66
N CYS A 83 -35.68 -3.07 -2.62
CA CYS A 83 -35.75 -1.87 -1.74
C CYS A 83 -34.80 -1.66 -0.52
N ASP A 84 -34.05 -2.65 -0.04
CA ASP A 84 -33.09 -2.63 1.07
C ASP A 84 -31.71 -3.14 0.60
N GLY A 85 -31.04 -2.39 -0.29
CA GLY A 85 -29.63 -2.62 -0.67
C GLY A 85 -28.71 -2.94 0.53
N PRO A 86 -27.57 -3.64 0.34
CA PRO A 86 -26.65 -3.85 1.44
C PRO A 86 -26.24 -2.50 2.02
N LYS A 87 -26.47 -2.32 3.33
CA LYS A 87 -26.09 -1.09 4.04
C LYS A 87 -24.57 -0.98 4.08
N ASN A 88 -24.07 0.25 4.21
CA ASN A 88 -22.67 0.52 4.50
C ASN A 88 -22.26 -0.26 5.77
N PRO A 89 -21.37 -1.28 5.67
CA PRO A 89 -20.98 -2.09 6.81
C PRO A 89 -19.85 -1.45 7.64
N LEU A 90 -19.32 -0.31 7.20
CA LEU A 90 -18.26 0.39 7.92
C LEU A 90 -18.79 1.05 9.19
N GLN A 91 -18.02 0.95 10.28
CA GLN A 91 -18.39 1.48 11.59
C GLN A 91 -17.37 2.52 12.05
N PRO A 92 -17.80 3.62 12.70
CA PRO A 92 -16.89 4.60 13.28
C PRO A 92 -15.86 3.98 14.24
N GLY A 93 -14.60 4.38 14.13
CA GLY A 93 -13.51 3.89 14.98
C GLY A 93 -13.06 2.43 14.74
N GLN A 94 -13.71 1.70 13.83
CA GLN A 94 -13.37 0.31 13.51
C GLN A 94 -12.40 0.22 12.32
N SER A 95 -11.77 -0.93 12.17
CA SER A 95 -11.02 -1.26 10.95
C SER A 95 -11.99 -1.46 9.78
N PHE A 96 -11.54 -1.12 8.58
CA PHE A 96 -12.25 -1.39 7.34
C PHE A 96 -11.33 -2.07 6.33
N THR A 97 -11.92 -2.86 5.44
CA THR A 97 -11.26 -3.43 4.28
C THR A 97 -12.14 -3.23 3.05
N PHE A 98 -11.60 -2.58 2.02
CA PHE A 98 -12.14 -2.65 0.66
C PHE A 98 -11.31 -3.66 -0.13
N ARG A 99 -11.98 -4.63 -0.74
CA ARG A 99 -11.34 -5.56 -1.67
C ARG A 99 -12.09 -5.52 -2.99
N VAL A 100 -11.37 -5.29 -4.08
CA VAL A 100 -11.91 -5.24 -5.44
C VAL A 100 -11.24 -6.31 -6.27
N ALA A 101 -12.01 -7.31 -6.72
CA ALA A 101 -11.56 -8.29 -7.69
C ALA A 101 -11.93 -7.83 -9.10
N VAL A 102 -10.96 -7.84 -10.01
CA VAL A 102 -11.15 -7.49 -11.42
C VAL A 102 -11.54 -8.75 -12.18
N LEU A 103 -12.83 -8.92 -12.45
CA LEU A 103 -13.37 -10.04 -13.21
C LEU A 103 -13.46 -9.69 -14.70
N GLN A 104 -13.88 -10.63 -15.55
CA GLN A 104 -13.87 -10.43 -17.00
C GLN A 104 -14.89 -9.37 -17.45
N ARG A 105 -15.99 -9.23 -16.70
CA ARG A 105 -17.14 -8.38 -17.06
C ARG A 105 -17.47 -7.31 -16.02
N CYS A 106 -16.87 -7.35 -14.85
CA CYS A 106 -17.18 -6.45 -13.76
C CYS A 106 -16.04 -6.35 -12.75
N PHE A 107 -16.10 -5.32 -11.90
CA PHE A 107 -15.46 -5.35 -10.60
C PHE A 107 -16.37 -6.08 -9.62
N GLU A 108 -15.83 -7.01 -8.83
CA GLU A 108 -16.53 -7.59 -7.69
C GLU A 108 -15.96 -6.99 -6.40
N ILE A 109 -16.85 -6.43 -5.57
CA ILE A 109 -16.51 -5.54 -4.48
C ILE A 109 -16.90 -6.21 -3.17
N TYR A 110 -15.92 -6.31 -2.28
CA TYR A 110 -16.05 -6.83 -0.94
C TYR A 110 -15.74 -5.72 0.06
N VAL A 111 -16.53 -5.66 1.13
CA VAL A 111 -16.31 -4.73 2.24
C VAL A 111 -16.30 -5.55 3.52
N ASN A 112 -15.20 -5.46 4.28
CA ASN A 112 -14.96 -6.26 5.48
C ASN A 112 -15.15 -7.78 5.22
N ASP A 113 -14.55 -8.25 4.13
CA ASP A 113 -14.56 -9.65 3.65
C ASP A 113 -15.95 -10.21 3.29
N GLN A 114 -16.99 -9.37 3.26
CA GLN A 114 -18.32 -9.74 2.77
C GLN A 114 -18.53 -9.18 1.37
N LEU A 115 -19.13 -9.98 0.49
CA LEU A 115 -19.52 -9.53 -0.85
C LEU A 115 -20.54 -8.39 -0.69
N TYR A 116 -20.19 -7.22 -1.21
CA TYR A 116 -21.07 -6.05 -1.18
C TYR A 116 -21.83 -5.88 -2.50
N GLY A 117 -21.17 -6.15 -3.63
CA GLY A 117 -21.82 -6.07 -4.94
C GLY A 117 -20.81 -6.11 -6.09
N SER A 118 -21.29 -5.90 -7.31
CA SER A 118 -20.46 -5.84 -8.52
C SER A 118 -20.70 -4.54 -9.28
N PHE A 119 -19.73 -4.11 -10.08
CA PHE A 119 -19.87 -2.96 -10.98
C PHE A 119 -19.51 -3.42 -12.39
N GLU A 120 -20.50 -3.55 -13.27
CA GLU A 120 -20.30 -4.05 -14.63
C GLU A 120 -19.54 -3.04 -15.49
N PHE A 121 -18.66 -3.56 -16.35
CA PHE A 121 -17.94 -2.73 -17.29
C PHE A 121 -18.82 -2.39 -18.48
N VAL A 122 -18.87 -1.11 -18.85
CA VAL A 122 -19.25 -0.72 -20.23
C VAL A 122 -18.16 -1.21 -21.20
N LYS A 123 -16.90 -1.03 -20.80
CA LYS A 123 -15.70 -1.50 -21.51
C LYS A 123 -14.63 -1.88 -20.49
N PHE A 124 -13.90 -2.97 -20.74
CA PHE A 124 -12.84 -3.40 -19.84
C PHE A 124 -11.81 -2.28 -19.62
N PRO A 125 -11.45 -1.96 -18.36
CA PRO A 125 -10.52 -0.88 -18.05
C PRO A 125 -9.13 -1.23 -18.56
N LYS A 126 -8.54 -0.36 -19.39
CA LYS A 126 -7.27 -0.69 -20.06
C LYS A 126 -6.05 -0.57 -19.15
N GLN A 127 -5.99 0.40 -18.24
CA GLN A 127 -4.77 0.73 -17.50
C GLN A 127 -5.10 1.31 -16.10
N ILE A 128 -5.49 0.45 -15.16
CA ILE A 128 -5.56 0.86 -13.75
C ILE A 128 -4.11 0.92 -13.23
N ASN A 129 -3.64 2.14 -12.96
CA ASN A 129 -2.26 2.39 -12.52
C ASN A 129 -2.18 2.83 -11.06
N TYR A 130 -3.28 3.36 -10.52
CA TYR A 130 -3.32 3.90 -9.18
C TYR A 130 -4.57 3.50 -8.42
N VAL A 131 -4.39 3.46 -7.11
CA VAL A 131 -5.44 3.33 -6.11
C VAL A 131 -5.38 4.56 -5.21
N ARG A 132 -6.50 5.24 -5.03
CA ARG A 132 -6.58 6.43 -4.19
C ARG A 132 -7.68 6.24 -3.16
N THR A 133 -7.36 6.46 -1.88
CA THR A 133 -8.34 6.49 -0.80
C THR A 133 -8.38 7.88 -0.20
N TYR A 134 -9.56 8.42 0.06
CA TYR A 134 -9.73 9.74 0.69
C TYR A 134 -10.98 9.77 1.57
N GLY A 135 -11.03 10.72 2.49
CA GLY A 135 -12.16 10.87 3.42
C GLY A 135 -11.73 10.77 4.88
N ASP A 136 -12.59 10.15 5.67
CA ASP A 136 -12.53 10.10 7.14
C ASP A 136 -11.98 8.78 7.69
N PHE A 137 -10.80 8.40 7.21
CA PHE A 137 -9.96 7.36 7.83
C PHE A 137 -8.84 7.98 8.65
N GLU A 138 -8.33 7.29 9.66
CA GLU A 138 -7.16 7.70 10.47
C GLU A 138 -5.85 7.38 9.76
N LYS A 139 -5.69 6.12 9.33
CA LYS A 139 -4.55 5.60 8.59
C LYS A 139 -4.94 4.42 7.72
N ILE A 140 -4.16 4.19 6.65
CA ILE A 140 -4.18 2.96 5.86
C ILE A 140 -3.12 2.01 6.45
N THR A 141 -3.51 0.77 6.66
CA THR A 141 -2.67 -0.29 7.25
C THR A 141 -2.35 -1.39 6.26
N GLN A 142 -3.00 -1.40 5.09
CA GLN A 142 -2.80 -2.44 4.08
C GLN A 142 -3.06 -1.88 2.68
N PHE A 143 -2.18 -2.24 1.74
CA PHE A 143 -2.44 -2.15 0.31
C PHE A 143 -1.90 -3.37 -0.41
N HIS A 144 -2.75 -4.29 -0.85
CA HIS A 144 -2.28 -5.46 -1.60
C HIS A 144 -2.73 -5.38 -3.06
N HIS A 145 -1.83 -5.76 -3.96
CA HIS A 145 -2.13 -6.12 -5.35
C HIS A 145 -1.81 -7.60 -5.52
N ARG A 146 -2.81 -8.44 -5.76
CA ARG A 146 -2.65 -9.90 -5.82
C ARG A 146 -3.36 -10.48 -7.04
N MET A 147 -3.16 -11.77 -7.29
CA MET A 147 -3.94 -12.54 -8.26
C MET A 147 -4.91 -13.48 -7.52
N LEU A 148 -6.06 -13.78 -8.13
CA LEU A 148 -7.02 -14.77 -7.63
C LEU A 148 -6.49 -16.22 -7.72
N PHE A 149 -5.59 -16.48 -8.67
CA PHE A 149 -5.00 -17.78 -8.99
C PHE A 149 -3.61 -17.54 -9.63
N PRO A 150 -2.61 -18.46 -9.54
CA PRO A 150 -2.57 -19.75 -8.83
C PRO A 150 -2.21 -19.66 -7.34
N LEU A 151 -1.78 -18.48 -6.89
CA LEU A 151 -1.37 -18.26 -5.51
C LEU A 151 -2.61 -18.19 -4.63
N VAL A 152 -2.92 -19.30 -3.96
CA VAL A 152 -3.93 -19.33 -2.91
C VAL A 152 -3.58 -18.23 -1.94
N PHE A 153 -4.55 -17.34 -1.69
CA PHE A 153 -4.54 -16.35 -0.62
C PHE A 153 -3.80 -16.96 0.58
N PRO A 154 -2.63 -16.46 1.02
CA PRO A 154 -2.04 -17.01 2.23
C PRO A 154 -3.09 -16.90 3.32
N ARG A 155 -3.32 -18.01 4.03
CA ARG A 155 -4.07 -17.96 5.28
C ARG A 155 -3.40 -16.85 6.08
N THR A 156 -4.14 -15.80 6.40
CA THR A 156 -3.74 -14.90 7.46
C THR A 156 -3.61 -15.78 8.70
N LEU A 157 -2.42 -16.26 8.99
CA LEU A 157 -2.05 -16.72 10.31
C LEU A 157 -1.09 -15.68 10.81
N MET A 158 -1.51 -15.04 11.90
CA MET A 158 -0.79 -14.03 12.67
C MET A 158 -0.93 -12.61 12.13
N CYS A 159 -1.91 -11.90 12.68
CA CYS A 159 -1.75 -10.49 12.97
C CYS A 159 -0.89 -10.44 14.24
N PRO A 160 0.41 -10.10 14.21
CA PRO A 160 1.02 -9.59 15.43
C PRO A 160 0.50 -8.16 15.56
N ASP A 161 0.06 -7.75 16.74
CA ASP A 161 -0.49 -6.42 17.08
C ASP A 161 0.47 -5.22 16.79
N LYS A 162 1.48 -5.40 15.94
CA LYS A 162 2.64 -4.54 15.68
C LYS A 162 2.86 -4.22 14.19
N VAL A 163 2.03 -4.71 13.26
CA VAL A 163 2.11 -4.33 11.83
C VAL A 163 1.47 -2.95 11.64
N ALA A 164 2.29 -1.98 11.28
CA ALA A 164 1.83 -0.61 11.00
C ALA A 164 1.30 -0.46 9.57
N PHE A 165 1.91 -1.15 8.60
CA PHE A 165 1.50 -1.17 7.20
C PHE A 165 1.99 -2.45 6.53
N GLN A 166 1.27 -2.94 5.51
CA GLN A 166 1.73 -4.07 4.69
C GLN A 166 1.31 -3.91 3.23
N SER A 167 2.15 -4.41 2.33
CA SER A 167 1.89 -4.45 0.91
C SER A 167 2.45 -5.71 0.26
N ASP A 168 1.57 -6.42 -0.44
CA ASP A 168 1.92 -7.57 -1.25
C ASP A 168 1.65 -7.27 -2.71
N VAL A 169 2.48 -7.83 -3.59
CA VAL A 169 2.40 -7.65 -5.04
C VAL A 169 2.19 -8.99 -5.76
N PRO A 170 1.63 -8.99 -6.99
CA PRO A 170 1.25 -10.24 -7.66
C PRO A 170 2.44 -10.98 -8.26
N ARG A 171 3.60 -10.32 -8.33
CA ARG A 171 4.86 -10.84 -8.86
C ARG A 171 6.01 -10.43 -7.95
N ARG A 172 7.10 -11.19 -7.97
CA ARG A 172 8.34 -10.79 -7.29
C ARG A 172 8.86 -9.46 -7.81
N TYR A 173 9.55 -8.73 -6.95
CA TYR A 173 10.37 -7.61 -7.36
C TYR A 173 11.54 -8.13 -8.20
N GLU A 174 11.74 -7.50 -9.35
CA GLU A 174 12.84 -7.79 -10.27
C GLU A 174 13.91 -6.70 -10.16
N THR A 175 15.12 -6.99 -10.61
CA THR A 175 16.18 -5.97 -10.72
C THR A 175 15.66 -4.76 -11.50
N GLY A 176 15.85 -3.55 -10.95
CA GLY A 176 15.30 -2.31 -11.47
C GLY A 176 13.95 -1.90 -10.87
N THR A 177 13.33 -2.75 -10.04
CA THR A 177 12.15 -2.37 -9.26
C THR A 177 12.53 -1.33 -8.22
N VAL A 178 11.79 -0.22 -8.15
CA VAL A 178 11.91 0.77 -7.07
C VAL A 178 10.60 0.84 -6.30
N VAL A 179 10.71 0.77 -4.97
CA VAL A 179 9.59 1.00 -4.04
C VAL A 179 9.83 2.32 -3.34
N ALA A 180 9.01 3.33 -3.63
CA ALA A 180 9.04 4.62 -2.96
C ALA A 180 7.86 4.77 -2.01
N MET A 181 8.08 5.34 -0.84
CA MET A 181 7.05 5.56 0.17
C MET A 181 7.20 6.94 0.79
N GLU A 182 6.11 7.67 0.89
CA GLU A 182 6.04 8.83 1.78
C GLU A 182 5.47 8.38 3.11
N CYS A 183 6.16 8.69 4.20
CA CYS A 183 5.91 8.16 5.52
C CYS A 183 5.94 9.27 6.57
N ILE A 184 5.31 9.01 7.73
CA ILE A 184 5.43 9.82 8.93
C ILE A 184 5.57 8.92 10.14
N ALA A 185 6.50 9.26 11.03
CA ALA A 185 6.67 8.60 12.32
C ALA A 185 6.41 9.61 13.44
N LYS A 186 5.44 9.33 14.30
CA LYS A 186 5.08 10.13 15.48
C LYS A 186 5.31 9.34 16.76
N GLY A 187 5.10 10.00 17.90
CA GLY A 187 5.26 9.43 19.22
C GLY A 187 6.44 10.02 20.01
N PRO A 188 6.77 9.44 21.18
CA PRO A 188 7.83 9.92 22.05
C PRO A 188 9.24 9.74 21.45
N PRO A 189 10.31 10.24 22.10
CA PRO A 189 11.69 10.03 21.65
C PRO A 189 12.06 8.56 21.45
N THR A 190 11.44 7.66 22.22
CA THR A 190 11.60 6.21 22.15
C THR A 190 10.83 5.54 21.00
N THR A 191 10.24 6.31 20.08
CA THR A 191 9.61 5.74 18.86
C THR A 191 10.63 4.96 18.05
N GLU A 192 10.21 3.82 17.51
CA GLU A 192 10.98 3.03 16.56
C GLU A 192 10.07 2.53 15.44
N PHE A 193 10.63 2.36 14.24
CA PHE A 193 9.95 1.66 13.17
C PHE A 193 10.90 0.79 12.36
N SER A 194 10.33 -0.16 11.61
CA SER A 194 11.07 -0.99 10.67
C SER A 194 10.33 -1.08 9.34
N ILE A 195 11.05 -1.06 8.23
CA ILE A 195 10.54 -1.40 6.89
C ILE A 195 11.22 -2.71 6.49
N CYS A 196 10.43 -3.74 6.31
CA CYS A 196 10.90 -5.10 6.07
C CYS A 196 10.49 -5.59 4.68
N PHE A 197 11.47 -5.99 3.87
CA PHE A 197 11.25 -6.68 2.59
C PHE A 197 11.32 -8.18 2.82
N GLN A 198 10.27 -8.91 2.43
CA GLN A 198 10.09 -10.32 2.71
C GLN A 198 9.87 -11.14 1.44
N CYS A 199 10.32 -12.39 1.47
CA CYS A 199 9.90 -13.40 0.51
C CYS A 199 8.51 -13.91 0.90
N ASN A 200 7.54 -13.88 -0.02
CA ASN A 200 6.16 -14.27 0.30
C ASN A 200 6.02 -15.79 0.56
N ASP A 201 6.85 -16.62 -0.06
CA ASP A 201 6.83 -18.09 0.10
C ASP A 201 7.30 -18.55 1.49
N THR A 202 8.29 -17.87 2.06
CA THR A 202 8.95 -18.25 3.32
C THR A 202 8.66 -17.29 4.47
N GLY A 203 8.17 -16.09 4.18
CA GLY A 203 8.05 -14.99 5.16
C GLY A 203 9.39 -14.40 5.61
N ARG A 204 10.53 -14.92 5.10
CA ARG A 204 11.87 -14.52 5.54
C ARG A 204 12.14 -13.08 5.19
N THR A 205 12.62 -12.31 6.17
CA THR A 205 13.03 -10.91 5.96
C THR A 205 14.42 -10.84 5.34
N VAL A 206 14.51 -10.26 4.14
CA VAL A 206 15.75 -10.11 3.37
C VAL A 206 16.45 -8.79 3.68
N LEU A 207 15.66 -7.76 3.98
CA LEU A 207 16.12 -6.48 4.49
C LEU A 207 15.13 -6.02 5.54
N ARG A 208 15.63 -5.75 6.76
CA ARG A 208 14.98 -4.97 7.79
C ARG A 208 15.72 -3.64 7.89
N PHE A 209 15.11 -2.57 7.40
CA PHE A 209 15.57 -1.20 7.59
C PHE A 209 14.92 -0.64 8.85
N HIS A 210 15.69 -0.52 9.93
CA HIS A 210 15.20 -0.16 11.26
C HIS A 210 15.67 1.23 11.66
N VAL A 211 14.74 2.05 12.13
CA VAL A 211 15.01 3.41 12.58
C VAL A 211 14.69 3.50 14.07
N ASN A 212 15.68 3.97 14.84
CA ASN A 212 15.55 4.21 16.27
C ASN A 212 15.76 5.69 16.57
N PHE A 213 14.72 6.39 17.02
CA PHE A 213 14.79 7.82 17.29
C PHE A 213 15.54 8.18 18.57
N ASP A 214 15.59 7.28 19.56
CA ASP A 214 16.27 7.51 20.84
C ASP A 214 17.79 7.45 20.66
N ARG A 215 18.25 6.44 19.91
CA ARG A 215 19.67 6.26 19.59
C ARG A 215 20.12 7.06 18.36
N THR A 216 19.18 7.65 17.64
CA THR A 216 19.42 8.31 16.34
C THR A 216 20.19 7.40 15.37
N THR A 217 19.81 6.13 15.31
CA THR A 217 20.46 5.13 14.46
C THR A 217 19.52 4.60 13.39
N VAL A 218 20.12 4.24 12.25
CA VAL A 218 19.48 3.50 11.18
C VAL A 218 20.27 2.22 10.97
N SER A 219 19.62 1.08 11.19
CA SER A 219 20.27 -0.21 11.01
C SER A 219 19.64 -1.04 9.91
N ARG A 220 20.48 -1.83 9.22
CA ARG A 220 20.04 -2.78 8.21
C ARG A 220 20.50 -4.17 8.60
N SER A 221 19.57 -5.10 8.58
CA SER A 221 19.84 -6.51 8.90
C SER A 221 18.94 -7.41 8.07
N TYR A 222 19.16 -8.72 8.16
CA TYR A 222 18.32 -9.74 7.57
C TYR A 222 18.00 -10.82 8.60
N GLN A 223 16.98 -11.62 8.30
CA GLN A 223 16.60 -12.75 9.15
C GLN A 223 17.36 -14.00 8.74
N ARG A 224 18.06 -14.61 9.70
CA ARG A 224 18.79 -15.88 9.52
C ARG A 224 17.84 -17.08 9.43
N GLU A 225 18.37 -18.24 9.06
CA GLU A 225 17.60 -19.48 8.91
C GLU A 225 16.96 -19.97 10.22
N ASP A 226 17.54 -19.62 11.37
CA ASP A 226 17.00 -19.89 12.71
C ASP A 226 15.92 -18.87 13.15
N ASN A 227 15.46 -18.03 12.22
CA ASN A 227 14.51 -16.92 12.42
C ASN A 227 15.03 -15.75 13.28
N SER A 228 16.31 -15.75 13.68
CA SER A 228 16.90 -14.67 14.46
C SER A 228 17.38 -13.49 13.60
N PHE A 229 17.54 -12.33 14.24
CA PHE A 229 18.33 -11.21 13.74
C PHE A 229 19.60 -11.13 14.59
N ALA A 230 20.77 -11.29 13.97
CA ALA A 230 22.03 -11.24 14.68
C ALA A 230 22.65 -9.84 14.64
N LEU A 231 23.05 -9.32 15.79
CA LEU A 231 23.74 -8.03 15.91
C LEU A 231 25.05 -7.99 15.11
N SER A 232 25.71 -9.13 14.91
CA SER A 232 26.94 -9.22 14.10
C SER A 232 26.73 -8.90 12.62
N ASP A 233 25.49 -8.99 12.13
CA ASP A 233 25.15 -8.79 10.72
C ASP A 233 24.49 -7.43 10.49
N GLU A 234 24.41 -6.61 11.53
CA GLU A 234 23.75 -5.31 11.52
C GLU A 234 24.70 -4.24 10.95
N GLU A 235 24.30 -3.62 9.85
CA GLU A 235 25.00 -2.47 9.29
C GLU A 235 24.36 -1.18 9.82
N THR A 236 25.15 -0.32 10.47
CA THR A 236 24.67 0.92 11.11
C THR A 236 25.24 2.21 10.52
N GLU A 237 26.08 2.11 9.49
CA GLU A 237 26.75 3.25 8.87
C GLU A 237 25.76 4.22 8.21
N GLY A 238 26.01 5.54 8.29
CA GLY A 238 25.19 6.58 7.67
C GLY A 238 24.65 7.61 8.66
N GLU A 239 24.14 8.73 8.13
CA GLU A 239 23.54 9.79 8.94
C GLU A 239 22.13 9.41 9.46
N PHE A 240 21.52 10.27 10.29
CA PHE A 240 20.14 10.10 10.74
C PHE A 240 19.19 11.12 10.08
N PRO A 241 18.56 10.81 8.94
CA PRO A 241 17.79 11.78 8.15
C PRO A 241 16.34 11.96 8.63
N PHE A 242 15.95 11.38 9.76
CA PHE A 242 14.55 11.32 10.20
C PHE A 242 14.25 12.34 11.30
N VAL A 243 13.09 13.00 11.20
CA VAL A 243 12.59 13.91 12.23
C VAL A 243 11.18 13.48 12.62
N ARG A 244 10.97 13.20 13.92
CA ARG A 244 9.64 12.81 14.43
C ARG A 244 8.59 13.86 14.08
N GLY A 245 7.42 13.41 13.68
CA GLY A 245 6.28 14.25 13.30
C GLY A 245 6.42 14.94 11.94
N LYS A 246 7.55 14.81 11.23
CA LYS A 246 7.71 15.31 9.87
C LYS A 246 7.53 14.19 8.85
N LEU A 247 7.03 14.56 7.68
CA LEU A 247 7.01 13.68 6.53
C LEU A 247 8.45 13.41 6.08
N PHE A 248 8.70 12.20 5.64
CA PHE A 248 9.89 11.82 4.92
C PHE A 248 9.50 10.94 3.74
N LYS A 249 10.29 10.97 2.67
CA LYS A 249 10.11 10.06 1.54
C LYS A 249 11.34 9.19 1.41
N ILE A 250 11.13 7.88 1.29
CA ILE A 250 12.19 6.87 1.21
C ILE A 250 11.98 6.04 -0.05
N ALA A 251 13.06 5.71 -0.74
CA ALA A 251 13.03 4.86 -1.92
C ALA A 251 14.04 3.70 -1.78
N PHE A 252 13.59 2.50 -2.12
CA PHE A 252 14.37 1.27 -2.16
C PHE A 252 14.41 0.76 -3.59
N GLY A 253 15.56 0.91 -4.25
CA GLY A 253 15.83 0.33 -5.56
C GLY A 253 16.44 -1.05 -5.42
N LEU A 254 15.83 -2.06 -6.04
CA LEU A 254 16.39 -3.41 -6.09
C LEU A 254 17.39 -3.50 -7.24
N GLY A 255 18.67 -3.63 -6.89
CA GLY A 255 19.74 -3.97 -7.81
C GLY A 255 19.88 -5.48 -8.02
N ASP A 256 20.90 -5.86 -8.78
CA ASP A 256 21.31 -7.25 -9.01
C ASP A 256 21.85 -7.93 -7.73
N ARG A 257 22.53 -7.15 -6.88
CA ARG A 257 23.27 -7.67 -5.71
C ARG A 257 22.94 -6.95 -4.40
N ALA A 258 22.22 -5.84 -4.44
CA ALA A 258 21.97 -5.00 -3.28
C ALA A 258 20.67 -4.20 -3.42
N PHE A 259 20.16 -3.72 -2.29
CA PHE A 259 19.26 -2.57 -2.26
C PHE A 259 20.07 -1.28 -2.39
N LEU A 260 19.58 -0.34 -3.18
CA LEU A 260 19.99 1.06 -3.16
C LEU A 260 18.92 1.85 -2.39
N ILE A 261 19.32 2.62 -1.40
CA ILE A 261 18.41 3.28 -0.48
C ILE A 261 18.66 4.79 -0.53
N ALA A 262 17.59 5.55 -0.70
CA ALA A 262 17.62 7.01 -0.64
C ALA A 262 16.51 7.54 0.27
N VAL A 263 16.80 8.63 0.97
CA VAL A 263 15.88 9.29 1.89
C VAL A 263 15.89 10.79 1.59
N ASN A 264 14.71 11.39 1.45
CA ASN A 264 14.51 12.83 1.27
C ASN A 264 15.32 13.45 0.13
N GLY A 265 15.40 12.76 -1.01
CA GLY A 265 16.09 13.25 -2.19
C GLY A 265 17.61 13.04 -2.17
N GLN A 266 18.14 12.34 -1.17
CA GLN A 266 19.56 12.09 -1.01
C GLN A 266 19.85 10.59 -0.95
N TYR A 267 20.96 10.19 -1.56
CA TYR A 267 21.49 8.85 -1.42
C TYR A 267 21.80 8.58 0.05
N PHE A 268 21.32 7.46 0.58
CA PHE A 268 21.52 7.08 1.97
C PHE A 268 22.61 6.01 2.10
N THR A 269 22.38 4.83 1.53
CA THR A 269 23.33 3.71 1.54
C THR A 269 22.93 2.66 0.51
N TYR A 270 23.77 1.66 0.32
CA TYR A 270 23.38 0.37 -0.25
C TYR A 270 23.36 -0.72 0.85
N TYR A 271 22.69 -1.83 0.58
CA TYR A 271 22.68 -3.01 1.44
C TYR A 271 22.77 -4.28 0.59
N ASN A 272 23.87 -5.03 0.71
CA ASN A 272 24.09 -6.23 -0.08
C ASN A 272 23.09 -7.34 0.30
N PHE A 273 22.65 -8.12 -0.68
CA PHE A 273 21.82 -9.28 -0.39
C PHE A 273 22.63 -10.32 0.41
N PRO A 274 22.04 -10.91 1.47
CA PRO A 274 22.76 -11.84 2.34
C PRO A 274 23.00 -13.22 1.72
N GLY A 275 22.63 -13.44 0.45
CA GLY A 275 22.78 -14.73 -0.24
C GLY A 275 22.14 -14.81 -1.63
N ARG A 276 21.83 -16.03 -2.09
CA ARG A 276 21.19 -16.39 -3.38
C ARG A 276 19.92 -15.58 -3.70
N PRO A 277 19.45 -15.53 -4.97
CA PRO A 277 18.30 -14.73 -5.37
C PRO A 277 17.06 -15.01 -4.50
N PHE A 278 16.46 -13.93 -4.01
CA PHE A 278 15.30 -13.94 -3.12
C PHE A 278 14.03 -13.59 -3.93
N SER A 279 12.94 -14.32 -3.70
CA SER A 279 11.63 -14.03 -4.29
C SER A 279 10.88 -12.95 -3.51
N ILE A 280 11.50 -11.77 -3.36
CA ILE A 280 10.93 -10.66 -2.58
C ILE A 280 9.63 -10.21 -3.26
N SER A 281 8.53 -10.19 -2.51
CA SER A 281 7.20 -9.82 -3.04
C SER A 281 6.28 -9.20 -1.98
N THR A 282 6.80 -9.03 -0.77
CA THR A 282 6.07 -8.52 0.39
C THR A 282 6.89 -7.42 1.05
N LEU A 283 6.22 -6.34 1.44
CA LEU A 283 6.74 -5.29 2.29
C LEU A 283 5.88 -5.20 3.55
N LYS A 284 6.50 -5.21 4.71
CA LYS A 284 5.82 -4.98 6.00
C LYS A 284 6.53 -3.90 6.78
N CYS A 285 5.75 -2.99 7.35
CA CYS A 285 6.23 -1.98 8.27
C CYS A 285 5.78 -2.32 9.68
N PHE A 286 6.67 -2.14 10.64
CA PHE A 286 6.42 -2.35 12.06
C PHE A 286 6.73 -1.09 12.84
N THR A 287 6.07 -0.89 13.96
CA THR A 287 6.43 0.14 14.94
C THR A 287 6.36 -0.45 16.34
N ASN A 288 7.11 0.12 17.28
CA ASN A 288 7.03 -0.28 18.67
C ASN A 288 5.74 0.25 19.33
N GLU A 289 5.49 -0.15 20.57
CA GLU A 289 4.19 0.07 21.24
C GLU A 289 3.85 1.55 21.45
N VAL A 290 4.87 2.41 21.52
CA VAL A 290 4.71 3.85 21.70
C VAL A 290 4.75 4.64 20.39
N GLY A 291 5.17 4.00 19.30
CA GLY A 291 5.35 4.62 18.00
C GLY A 291 4.05 4.66 17.20
N ASP A 292 3.89 5.72 16.41
CA ASP A 292 2.83 5.82 15.40
C ASP A 292 3.46 6.04 14.03
N PHE A 293 3.68 4.94 13.31
CA PHE A 293 4.19 4.93 11.95
C PHE A 293 3.04 4.79 10.95
N ALA A 294 2.99 5.67 9.96
CA ALA A 294 2.00 5.62 8.89
C ALA A 294 2.62 5.89 7.51
N VAL A 295 2.20 5.10 6.53
CA VAL A 295 2.52 5.29 5.11
C VAL A 295 1.42 6.17 4.50
N ARG A 296 1.80 7.30 3.89
CA ARG A 296 0.92 8.28 3.24
C ARG A 296 0.75 8.03 1.76
N SER A 297 1.79 7.52 1.11
CA SER A 297 1.73 7.05 -0.27
C SER A 297 2.74 5.95 -0.51
N MET A 298 2.48 5.12 -1.52
CA MET A 298 3.38 4.05 -1.96
C MET A 298 3.42 3.99 -3.48
N GLU A 299 4.60 4.02 -4.06
CA GLU A 299 4.75 3.94 -5.51
C GLU A 299 5.68 2.79 -5.88
N TYR A 300 5.16 1.87 -6.68
CA TYR A 300 5.97 0.88 -7.35
C TYR A 300 6.37 1.37 -8.75
N HIS A 301 7.64 1.19 -9.09
CA HIS A 301 8.17 1.48 -10.43
C HIS A 301 8.92 0.25 -10.93
N SER A 302 8.43 -0.38 -12.01
CA SER A 302 9.13 -1.46 -12.72
C SER A 302 10.01 -0.89 -13.84
N ASP A 303 11.08 -1.62 -14.19
CA ASP A 303 11.95 -1.34 -15.35
C ASP A 303 12.55 0.06 -15.37
N SER A 304 13.16 0.46 -14.25
CA SER A 304 13.52 1.85 -14.08
C SER A 304 14.99 2.15 -14.44
N PRO A 305 15.27 3.02 -15.44
CA PRO A 305 16.53 3.78 -15.46
C PRO A 305 16.69 4.65 -14.20
N LEU A 306 15.65 4.76 -13.37
CA LEU A 306 15.67 5.41 -12.06
C LEU A 306 16.33 4.57 -10.97
N LEU A 307 16.73 3.30 -11.21
CA LEU A 307 17.62 2.62 -10.27
C LEU A 307 18.92 3.43 -10.08
N ALA A 308 19.43 4.02 -11.16
CA ALA A 308 20.58 4.91 -11.13
C ALA A 308 20.29 6.31 -10.55
N ARG A 309 19.02 6.60 -10.20
CA ARG A 309 18.55 7.90 -9.70
C ARG A 309 17.47 7.73 -8.64
N VAL A 310 17.64 6.74 -7.77
CA VAL A 310 16.64 6.35 -6.75
C VAL A 310 16.29 7.53 -5.84
N GLU A 311 17.21 8.46 -5.67
CA GLU A 311 17.05 9.70 -4.90
C GLU A 311 15.89 10.55 -5.43
N LYS A 312 15.69 10.61 -6.76
CA LYS A 312 14.60 11.39 -7.36
C LYS A 312 13.21 10.92 -6.93
N LEU A 313 13.07 9.63 -6.68
CA LEU A 313 11.82 9.04 -6.22
C LEU A 313 11.59 9.25 -4.72
N SER A 314 12.59 9.74 -4.00
CA SER A 314 12.54 10.06 -2.57
C SER A 314 12.45 11.56 -2.27
N ILE A 315 12.22 12.42 -3.27
CA ILE A 315 12.00 13.86 -3.06
C ILE A 315 10.62 14.07 -2.43
N ILE A 316 10.57 14.85 -1.34
CA ILE A 316 9.33 15.30 -0.68
C ILE A 316 8.70 16.44 -1.50
#